data_AF-A0A497D7U4-F1
#
_entry.id   AF-A0A497D7U4-F1
#
_cell.length_a   1.000
_cell.length_b   1.000
_cell.length_c   1.000
_cell.angle_alpha   90.00
_cell.angle_beta   90.00
_cell.angle_gamma   90.00
#
_symmetry.space_group_name_H-M   'P 1'
#
loop_
_entity.id
_entity.type
_entity.pdbx_description
1 polymer ?
#
loop_
_entity_poly.entity_id
_entity_poly.type
_entity_poly.pdbx_seq_one_letter_code
_entity_poly.pdbx_strand_id
1 'polypeptide(L)'
;MFKLYFALLFLLSSCAIDFNHLRFYKDLNEEKQAYYKLTPFGSEDKPEENIYSINSSRFLSGIQNDTANYKLIVFFTQWCPGSEAFLPGFVKDLKQHGNKPETYFISPDDWVYKYDYSEYAQKINLNNPVYLLDVYKYGEKRNPHYRMHKFIAEICSGCEEVSGFPSLILFDRQNKVVYKHTGAVSFDTIVEVMKE
;
A
#
# COMPACT_ATOMS: atom_id res chain seq x y z
N MET A 1 -14.58 0.12 -42.05
CA MET A 1 -13.78 -0.82 -41.25
C MET A 1 -12.66 -0.11 -40.46
N PHE A 2 -12.96 0.99 -39.74
CA PHE A 2 -11.93 1.74 -38.99
C PHE A 2 -12.34 2.07 -37.55
N LYS A 3 -13.59 1.79 -37.16
CA LYS A 3 -14.13 2.10 -35.82
C LYS A 3 -14.04 0.94 -34.82
N LEU A 4 -13.77 -0.29 -35.28
CA LEU A 4 -13.63 -1.46 -34.38
C LEU A 4 -12.22 -1.60 -33.78
N TYR A 5 -11.19 -1.03 -34.41
CA TYR A 5 -9.80 -1.16 -33.95
C TYR A 5 -9.48 -0.31 -32.71
N PHE A 6 -10.18 0.81 -32.51
CA PHE A 6 -9.98 1.67 -31.33
C PHE A 6 -10.55 1.07 -30.03
N ALA A 7 -11.58 0.23 -30.13
CA ALA A 7 -12.16 -0.41 -28.94
C ALA A 7 -11.28 -1.54 -28.38
N LEU A 8 -10.49 -2.22 -29.23
CA LEU A 8 -9.55 -3.26 -28.79
C LEU A 8 -8.26 -2.69 -28.17
N LEU A 9 -7.79 -1.52 -28.64
CA LEU A 9 -6.59 -0.87 -28.07
C LEU A 9 -6.84 -0.29 -26.67
N PHE A 10 -8.07 0.14 -26.36
CA PHE A 10 -8.44 0.60 -25.01
C PHE A 10 -8.54 -0.51 -23.97
N LEU A 11 -8.72 -1.77 -24.39
CA LEU A 11 -8.75 -2.94 -23.50
C LEU A 11 -7.34 -3.44 -23.12
N LEU A 12 -6.30 -3.03 -23.86
CA LEU A 12 -4.91 -3.39 -23.58
C LEU A 12 -4.18 -2.34 -22.72
N SER A 13 -4.77 -1.17 -22.52
CA SER A 13 -4.25 -0.12 -21.62
C SER A 13 -4.92 -0.10 -20.25
N SER A 14 -6.01 -0.85 -20.05
CA SER A 14 -6.47 -1.18 -18.69
C SER A 14 -5.55 -2.26 -18.16
N CYS A 15 -5.03 -2.10 -16.94
CA CYS A 15 -4.36 -3.14 -16.16
C CYS A 15 -5.29 -4.36 -15.99
N ALA A 16 -5.48 -5.14 -17.04
CA ALA A 16 -6.46 -6.21 -17.12
C ALA A 16 -5.75 -7.51 -16.77
N ILE A 17 -5.79 -7.79 -15.47
CA ILE A 17 -5.81 -9.13 -14.88
C ILE A 17 -4.52 -9.92 -15.14
N ASP A 18 -3.52 -9.71 -14.30
CA ASP A 18 -2.51 -10.73 -14.06
C ASP A 18 -3.22 -11.99 -13.51
N PHE A 19 -3.02 -13.13 -14.17
CA PHE A 19 -3.57 -14.43 -13.75
C PHE A 19 -3.07 -14.87 -12.36
N ASN A 20 -2.06 -14.19 -11.79
CA ASN A 20 -1.69 -14.36 -10.39
C ASN A 20 -2.82 -14.02 -9.41
N HIS A 21 -3.78 -13.14 -9.77
CA HIS A 21 -4.96 -12.76 -8.97
C HIS A 21 -5.98 -13.89 -8.69
N LEU A 22 -5.69 -15.13 -9.11
CA LEU A 22 -6.51 -16.30 -8.81
C LEU A 22 -6.33 -16.83 -7.39
N ARG A 23 -5.21 -16.53 -6.71
CA ARG A 23 -4.97 -16.95 -5.33
C ARG A 23 -5.65 -15.97 -4.37
N PHE A 24 -6.52 -16.50 -3.51
CA PHE A 24 -7.28 -15.72 -2.55
C PHE A 24 -7.29 -16.45 -1.20
N TYR A 25 -6.83 -15.79 -0.14
CA TYR A 25 -6.57 -16.43 1.16
C TYR A 25 -7.77 -17.22 1.69
N LYS A 26 -8.98 -16.66 1.57
CA LYS A 26 -10.21 -17.28 2.07
C LYS A 26 -10.62 -18.56 1.33
N ASP A 27 -10.09 -18.79 0.14
CA ASP A 27 -10.37 -20.00 -0.65
C ASP A 27 -9.35 -21.11 -0.38
N LEU A 28 -8.31 -20.84 0.42
CA LEU A 28 -7.29 -21.80 0.77
C LEU A 28 -7.76 -22.74 1.88
N ASN A 29 -7.21 -23.96 1.90
CA ASN A 29 -7.38 -24.87 3.03
C ASN A 29 -6.65 -24.36 4.28
N GLU A 30 -6.93 -24.97 5.43
CA GLU A 30 -6.38 -24.53 6.73
C GLU A 30 -4.84 -24.52 6.77
N GLU A 31 -4.19 -25.53 6.18
CA GLU A 31 -2.72 -25.62 6.10
C GLU A 31 -2.14 -24.41 5.35
N LYS A 32 -2.70 -24.09 4.18
CA LYS A 32 -2.25 -22.95 3.37
C LYS A 32 -2.63 -21.62 4.01
N GLN A 33 -3.78 -21.52 4.69
CA GLN A 33 -4.14 -20.33 5.46
C GLN A 33 -3.17 -20.08 6.61
N ALA A 34 -2.69 -21.13 7.29
CA ALA A 34 -1.67 -21.02 8.32
C ALA A 34 -0.34 -20.52 7.73
N TYR A 35 0.07 -21.06 6.58
CA TYR A 35 1.29 -20.67 5.89
C TYR A 35 1.34 -19.19 5.48
N TYR A 36 0.23 -18.63 5.01
CA TYR A 36 0.14 -17.23 4.59
C TYR A 36 -0.34 -16.27 5.69
N LYS A 37 -0.64 -16.77 6.89
CA LYS A 37 -1.15 -15.92 7.97
C LYS A 37 -0.14 -14.83 8.31
N LEU A 38 -0.62 -13.60 8.42
CA LEU A 38 0.21 -12.46 8.79
C LEU A 38 0.03 -12.09 10.26
N THR A 39 1.15 -11.67 10.86
CA THR A 39 1.15 -11.06 12.19
C THR A 39 0.50 -9.67 12.10
N PRO A 40 -0.47 -9.35 12.97
CA PRO A 40 -1.09 -8.03 12.97
C PRO A 40 -0.12 -6.92 13.39
N PHE A 41 -0.23 -5.75 12.77
CA PHE A 41 0.48 -4.53 13.18
C PHE A 41 0.20 -4.19 14.66
N GLY A 42 1.25 -3.87 15.40
CA GLY A 42 1.20 -3.60 16.84
C GLY A 42 1.12 -4.85 17.72
N SER A 43 1.34 -6.05 17.16
CA SER A 43 1.58 -7.26 17.94
C SER A 43 2.99 -7.25 18.54
N GLU A 44 3.18 -7.96 19.65
CA GLU A 44 4.50 -8.20 20.25
C GLU A 44 5.35 -9.12 19.37
N ASP A 45 4.71 -10.03 18.64
CA ASP A 45 5.37 -10.93 17.71
C ASP A 45 5.90 -10.16 16.49
N LYS A 46 7.14 -10.46 16.11
CA LYS A 46 7.75 -9.91 14.89
C LYS A 46 7.79 -10.99 13.81
N PRO A 47 7.14 -10.78 12.65
CA PRO A 47 7.20 -11.71 11.53
C PRO A 47 8.62 -11.72 10.94
N GLU A 48 9.04 -12.87 10.42
CA GLU A 48 10.36 -13.04 9.81
C GLU A 48 10.50 -12.18 8.54
N GLU A 49 9.46 -12.12 7.72
CA GLU A 49 9.48 -11.43 6.42
C GLU A 49 9.28 -9.91 6.51
N ASN A 50 9.13 -9.35 7.72
CA ASN A 50 8.80 -7.94 7.97
C ASN A 50 7.50 -7.46 7.26
N ILE A 51 6.56 -8.39 7.04
CA ILE A 51 5.25 -8.15 6.44
C ILE A 51 4.16 -8.31 7.50
N TYR A 52 3.27 -7.34 7.63
CA TYR A 52 2.23 -7.32 8.67
C TYR A 52 0.83 -7.24 8.06
N SER A 53 -0.17 -7.75 8.79
CA SER A 53 -1.58 -7.41 8.54
C SER A 53 -1.91 -6.06 9.16
N ILE A 54 -2.64 -5.20 8.45
CA ILE A 54 -3.14 -3.94 8.98
C ILE A 54 -4.63 -3.72 8.71
N ASN A 55 -5.31 -3.13 9.69
CA ASN A 55 -6.65 -2.57 9.52
C ASN A 55 -6.71 -1.14 10.07
N SER A 56 -7.79 -0.43 9.79
CA SER A 56 -7.92 1.00 10.15
C SER A 56 -7.83 1.23 11.65
N SER A 57 -8.46 0.38 12.48
CA SER A 57 -8.38 0.50 13.94
C SER A 57 -6.94 0.38 14.45
N ARG A 58 -6.18 -0.63 13.96
CA ARG A 58 -4.77 -0.80 14.31
C ARG A 58 -3.90 0.34 13.77
N PHE A 59 -4.14 0.76 12.53
CA PHE A 59 -3.43 1.88 11.93
C PHE A 59 -3.64 3.17 12.72
N LEU A 60 -4.90 3.55 12.99
CA LEU A 60 -5.26 4.74 13.75
C LEU A 60 -4.68 4.72 15.16
N SER A 61 -4.75 3.58 15.85
CA SER A 61 -4.11 3.41 17.16
C SER A 61 -2.58 3.56 17.08
N GLY A 62 -1.95 3.01 16.04
CA GLY A 62 -0.52 3.15 15.80
C GLY A 62 -0.09 4.60 15.58
N ILE A 63 -0.74 5.31 14.66
CA ILE A 63 -0.36 6.71 14.35
C ILE A 63 -0.71 7.69 15.46
N GLN A 64 -1.67 7.37 16.34
CA GLN A 64 -1.97 8.16 17.53
C GLN A 64 -0.83 8.10 18.57
N ASN A 65 -0.17 6.95 18.68
CA ASN A 65 0.96 6.76 19.59
C ASN A 65 2.31 7.15 18.97
N ASP A 66 2.33 7.37 17.66
CA ASP A 66 3.52 7.76 16.91
C ASP A 66 3.85 9.25 17.10
N THR A 67 5.08 9.51 17.54
CA THR A 67 5.61 10.84 17.87
C THR A 67 6.23 11.56 16.67
N ALA A 68 6.27 10.93 15.49
CA ALA A 68 6.74 11.56 14.27
C ALA A 68 5.94 12.82 13.93
N ASN A 69 6.65 13.87 13.49
CA ASN A 69 6.03 15.12 13.07
C ASN A 69 5.12 14.95 11.85
N TYR A 70 5.47 13.98 11.00
CA TYR A 70 4.76 13.68 9.78
C TYR A 70 4.71 12.17 9.60
N LYS A 71 3.53 11.64 9.23
CA LYS A 71 3.32 10.24 8.87
C LYS A 71 2.84 10.15 7.44
N LEU A 72 3.55 9.41 6.61
CA LEU A 72 3.20 9.20 5.20
C LEU A 72 2.66 7.79 5.00
N ILE A 73 1.48 7.67 4.42
CA ILE A 73 1.03 6.41 3.83
C ILE A 73 1.42 6.40 2.36
N VAL A 74 2.04 5.32 1.92
CA VAL A 74 2.26 5.03 0.50
C VAL A 74 1.50 3.76 0.15
N PHE A 75 0.40 3.91 -0.59
CA PHE A 75 -0.32 2.78 -1.17
C PHE A 75 0.39 2.31 -2.43
N PHE A 76 0.65 1.00 -2.54
CA PHE A 76 1.33 0.44 -3.70
C PHE A 76 0.94 -1.02 -3.95
N THR A 77 1.16 -1.47 -5.18
CA THR A 77 1.20 -2.90 -5.49
C THR A 77 2.44 -3.25 -6.29
N GLN A 78 3.06 -4.40 -5.99
CA GLN A 78 4.36 -4.75 -6.61
C GLN A 78 4.25 -5.10 -8.10
N TRP A 79 3.04 -5.49 -8.56
CA TRP A 79 2.73 -5.80 -9.95
C TRP A 79 2.25 -4.58 -10.76
N CYS A 80 2.00 -3.43 -10.12
CA CYS A 80 1.56 -2.23 -10.85
C CYS A 80 2.78 -1.51 -11.46
N PRO A 81 2.82 -1.28 -12.80
CA PRO A 81 3.93 -0.61 -13.44
C PRO A 81 4.24 0.78 -12.87
N GLY A 82 3.20 1.52 -12.45
CA GLY A 82 3.36 2.82 -11.80
C GLY A 82 4.13 2.71 -10.48
N SER A 83 3.81 1.71 -9.66
CA SER A 83 4.50 1.47 -8.39
C SER A 83 5.91 0.93 -8.59
N GLU A 84 6.11 0.02 -9.57
CA GLU A 84 7.43 -0.53 -9.89
C GLU A 84 8.39 0.57 -10.37
N ALA A 85 7.92 1.53 -11.18
CA ALA A 85 8.73 2.65 -11.63
C ALA A 85 9.01 3.69 -10.53
N PHE A 86 8.04 3.94 -9.64
CA PHE A 86 8.10 5.00 -8.63
C PHE A 86 8.91 4.62 -7.39
N LEU A 87 8.64 3.44 -6.81
CA LEU A 87 9.10 3.11 -5.46
C LEU A 87 10.62 3.02 -5.30
N PRO A 88 11.42 2.46 -6.23
CA PRO A 88 12.86 2.35 -6.03
C PRO A 88 13.53 3.71 -5.82
N GLY A 89 13.14 4.72 -6.61
CA GLY A 89 13.62 6.09 -6.47
C GLY A 89 13.12 6.71 -5.17
N PHE A 90 11.83 6.60 -4.89
CA PHE A 90 11.23 7.15 -3.67
C PHE A 90 11.86 6.60 -2.39
N VAL A 91 12.13 5.28 -2.32
CA VAL A 91 12.78 4.63 -1.17
C VAL A 91 14.22 5.10 -1.03
N LYS A 92 14.95 5.27 -2.13
CA LYS A 92 16.30 5.82 -2.11
C LYS A 92 16.31 7.24 -1.52
N ASP A 93 15.40 8.09 -1.97
CA ASP A 93 15.31 9.48 -1.51
C ASP A 93 14.87 9.56 -0.04
N LEU A 94 13.91 8.73 0.38
CA LEU A 94 13.49 8.59 1.77
C LEU A 94 14.67 8.25 2.68
N LYS A 95 15.52 7.30 2.27
CA LYS A 95 16.74 6.93 3.01
C LYS A 95 17.75 8.08 3.08
N GLN A 96 17.95 8.81 1.98
CA GLN A 96 18.84 9.96 1.94
C GLN A 96 18.38 11.08 2.88
N HIS A 97 17.07 11.17 3.14
CA HIS A 97 16.47 12.10 4.09
C HIS A 97 16.31 11.51 5.51
N GLY A 98 17.08 10.45 5.84
CA GLY A 98 17.11 9.88 7.18
C GLY A 98 15.83 9.13 7.56
N ASN A 99 15.11 8.58 6.58
CA ASN A 99 13.82 7.90 6.75
C ASN A 99 12.73 8.79 7.37
N LYS A 100 12.69 10.07 6.99
CA LYS A 100 11.63 11.00 7.37
C LYS A 100 10.87 11.45 6.13
N PRO A 101 9.52 11.50 6.15
CA PRO A 101 8.62 11.24 7.28
C PRO A 101 8.54 9.75 7.67
N GLU A 102 7.93 9.45 8.83
CA GLU A 102 7.62 8.05 9.19
C GLU A 102 6.68 7.49 8.13
N THR A 103 7.09 6.43 7.45
CA THR A 103 6.42 5.99 6.22
C THR A 103 5.87 4.58 6.35
N TYR A 104 4.56 4.46 6.12
CA TYR A 104 3.78 3.23 6.12
C TYR A 104 3.52 2.78 4.68
N PHE A 105 4.22 1.73 4.24
CA PHE A 105 4.04 1.15 2.92
C PHE A 105 2.89 0.13 2.98
N ILE A 106 1.72 0.50 2.47
CA ILE A 106 0.49 -0.30 2.57
C ILE A 106 0.12 -0.85 1.20
N SER A 107 -0.13 -2.16 1.11
CA SER A 107 -0.74 -2.77 -0.06
C SER A 107 -2.14 -3.31 0.27
N PRO A 108 -3.12 -3.09 -0.62
CA PRO A 108 -4.44 -3.71 -0.53
C PRO A 108 -4.51 -5.16 -1.06
N ASP A 109 -3.38 -5.72 -1.51
CA ASP A 109 -3.33 -7.10 -1.96
C ASP A 109 -3.59 -8.10 -0.84
N ASP A 110 -3.83 -9.32 -1.27
CA ASP A 110 -4.19 -10.43 -0.41
C ASP A 110 -2.97 -11.04 0.31
N TRP A 111 -3.18 -11.72 1.45
CA TRP A 111 -2.06 -12.26 2.23
C TRP A 111 -1.28 -13.36 1.51
N VAL A 112 -1.88 -13.99 0.49
CA VAL A 112 -1.18 -14.98 -0.35
C VAL A 112 0.05 -14.41 -1.07
N TYR A 113 0.15 -13.08 -1.19
CA TYR A 113 1.27 -12.39 -1.83
C TYR A 113 2.40 -12.01 -0.86
N LYS A 114 2.36 -12.42 0.42
CA LYS A 114 3.34 -11.97 1.41
C LYS A 114 4.80 -12.19 0.98
N TYR A 115 5.08 -13.31 0.30
CA TYR A 115 6.43 -13.63 -0.17
C TYR A 115 6.84 -12.79 -1.37
N ASP A 116 5.90 -12.52 -2.29
CA ASP A 116 6.15 -11.63 -3.43
C ASP A 116 6.49 -10.22 -2.94
N TYR A 117 5.81 -9.75 -1.88
CA TYR A 117 6.14 -8.48 -1.22
C TYR A 117 7.47 -8.49 -0.49
N SER A 118 7.84 -9.61 0.17
CA SER A 118 9.13 -9.75 0.83
C SER A 118 10.28 -9.71 -0.18
N GLU A 119 10.15 -10.44 -1.30
CA GLU A 119 11.12 -10.42 -2.40
C GLU A 119 11.23 -9.03 -3.02
N TYR A 120 10.09 -8.39 -3.29
CA TYR A 120 10.07 -7.04 -3.84
C TYR A 120 10.70 -6.01 -2.89
N ALA A 121 10.41 -6.08 -1.59
CA ALA A 121 11.02 -5.21 -0.59
C ALA A 121 12.55 -5.38 -0.55
N GLN A 122 13.06 -6.62 -0.63
CA GLN A 122 14.49 -6.88 -0.72
C GLN A 122 15.08 -6.32 -2.02
N LYS A 123 14.42 -6.51 -3.17
CA LYS A 123 14.85 -6.02 -4.49
C LYS A 123 15.06 -4.51 -4.50
N ILE A 124 14.17 -3.75 -3.86
CA ILE A 124 14.25 -2.27 -3.81
C ILE A 124 14.98 -1.76 -2.57
N ASN A 125 15.54 -2.66 -1.75
CA ASN A 125 16.18 -2.34 -0.47
C ASN A 125 15.24 -1.54 0.44
N LEU A 126 13.97 -1.93 0.56
CA LEU A 126 13.01 -1.34 1.49
C LEU A 126 13.17 -1.98 2.87
N ASN A 127 13.64 -1.19 3.83
CA ASN A 127 13.83 -1.66 5.21
C ASN A 127 12.59 -1.43 6.09
N ASN A 128 11.70 -0.53 5.69
CA ASN A 128 10.44 -0.29 6.39
C ASN A 128 9.53 -1.52 6.27
N PRO A 129 8.70 -1.80 7.29
CA PRO A 129 7.68 -2.84 7.16
C PRO A 129 6.74 -2.58 5.99
N VAL A 130 6.28 -3.66 5.37
CA VAL A 130 5.17 -3.62 4.41
C VAL A 130 3.92 -4.14 5.11
N TYR A 131 2.81 -3.42 4.92
CA TYR A 131 1.54 -3.77 5.52
C TYR A 131 0.56 -4.23 4.44
N LEU A 132 0.07 -5.46 4.54
CA LEU A 132 -1.04 -5.93 3.71
C LEU A 132 -2.35 -5.68 4.45
N LEU A 133 -3.37 -5.21 3.73
CA LEU A 133 -4.69 -5.00 4.30
C LEU A 133 -5.27 -6.33 4.83
N ASP A 134 -5.87 -6.27 6.02
CA ASP A 134 -6.42 -7.43 6.70
C ASP A 134 -7.49 -8.13 5.86
N VAL A 135 -7.27 -9.40 5.51
CA VAL A 135 -8.19 -10.17 4.66
C VAL A 135 -9.51 -10.50 5.35
N TYR A 136 -9.54 -10.56 6.68
CA TYR A 136 -10.79 -10.77 7.42
C TYR A 136 -11.67 -9.52 7.35
N LYS A 137 -11.08 -8.32 7.42
CA LYS A 137 -11.82 -7.06 7.33
C LYS A 137 -12.14 -6.61 5.90
N TYR A 138 -11.15 -6.62 5.00
CA TYR A 138 -11.29 -6.04 3.67
C TYR A 138 -11.39 -7.09 2.55
N GLY A 139 -10.92 -8.31 2.80
CA GLY A 139 -10.93 -9.42 1.85
C GLY A 139 -12.31 -10.04 1.64
N GLU A 140 -13.38 -9.25 1.51
CA GLU A 140 -14.67 -9.73 1.01
C GLU A 140 -14.66 -9.80 -0.52
N LYS A 141 -13.93 -8.87 -1.15
CA LYS A 141 -13.75 -8.82 -2.61
C LYS A 141 -12.28 -9.05 -2.95
N ARG A 142 -12.01 -9.70 -4.08
CA ARG A 142 -10.66 -9.90 -4.61
C ARG A 142 -10.02 -8.61 -5.17
N ASN A 143 -10.82 -7.57 -5.40
CA ASN A 143 -10.35 -6.32 -6.01
C ASN A 143 -9.53 -5.47 -5.02
N PRO A 144 -8.22 -5.23 -5.27
CA PRO A 144 -7.36 -4.41 -4.42
C PRO A 144 -7.84 -2.95 -4.31
N HIS A 145 -8.33 -2.35 -5.40
CA HIS A 145 -8.85 -0.97 -5.33
C HIS A 145 -10.05 -0.85 -4.38
N TYR A 146 -10.94 -1.84 -4.38
CA TYR A 146 -12.08 -1.85 -3.46
C TYR A 146 -11.63 -1.89 -1.98
N ARG A 147 -10.62 -2.72 -1.68
CA ARG A 147 -10.06 -2.85 -0.33
C ARG A 147 -9.36 -1.57 0.11
N MET A 148 -8.57 -0.96 -0.78
CA MET A 148 -7.94 0.33 -0.55
C MET A 148 -8.97 1.43 -0.27
N HIS A 149 -10.01 1.56 -1.09
CA HIS A 149 -11.05 2.56 -0.88
C HIS A 149 -11.78 2.37 0.46
N LYS A 150 -12.09 1.12 0.83
CA LYS A 150 -12.66 0.82 2.17
C LYS A 150 -11.72 1.28 3.29
N PHE A 151 -10.43 0.95 3.20
CA PHE A 151 -9.45 1.35 4.21
C PHE A 151 -9.32 2.88 4.30
N ILE A 152 -9.18 3.57 3.17
CA ILE A 152 -9.05 5.05 3.12
C ILE A 152 -10.26 5.73 3.74
N ALA A 153 -11.48 5.31 3.38
CA ALA A 153 -12.72 5.87 3.93
C ALA A 153 -12.80 5.75 5.46
N GLU A 154 -12.13 4.76 6.06
CA GLU A 154 -12.10 4.56 7.51
C GLU A 154 -11.00 5.36 8.23
N ILE A 155 -9.96 5.85 7.52
CA ILE A 155 -8.81 6.54 8.13
C ILE A 155 -8.71 8.02 7.76
N CYS A 156 -9.37 8.46 6.69
CA CYS A 156 -9.38 9.83 6.23
C CYS A 156 -10.75 10.18 5.63
N SER A 157 -11.50 11.02 6.34
CA SER A 157 -12.65 11.72 5.77
C SER A 157 -12.17 12.74 4.74
N GLY A 158 -12.71 12.72 3.52
CA GLY A 158 -12.28 13.67 2.49
C GLY A 158 -11.08 13.21 1.66
N CYS A 159 -10.69 11.93 1.68
CA CYS A 159 -9.65 11.37 0.80
C CYS A 159 -10.24 10.48 -0.32
N GLU A 160 -11.50 10.69 -0.71
CA GLU A 160 -12.22 9.83 -1.65
C GLU A 160 -11.62 9.83 -3.07
N GLU A 161 -10.85 10.86 -3.42
CA GLU A 161 -10.16 10.97 -4.71
C GLU A 161 -8.86 10.16 -4.77
N VAL A 162 -8.31 9.77 -3.61
CA VAL A 162 -7.08 8.97 -3.53
C VAL A 162 -7.40 7.58 -4.04
N SER A 163 -6.84 7.24 -5.19
CA SER A 163 -7.12 6.04 -5.96
C SER A 163 -5.85 5.58 -6.69
N GLY A 164 -5.87 4.39 -7.28
CA GLY A 164 -4.72 3.89 -8.04
C GLY A 164 -3.47 3.57 -7.21
N PHE A 165 -2.43 3.13 -7.92
CA PHE A 165 -1.12 2.79 -7.35
C PHE A 165 0.00 3.41 -8.22
N PRO A 166 1.02 4.05 -7.61
CA PRO A 166 1.10 4.39 -6.20
C PRO A 166 0.10 5.52 -5.85
N SER A 167 -0.21 5.68 -4.57
CA SER A 167 -0.89 6.87 -4.06
C SER A 167 -0.43 7.19 -2.64
N LEU A 168 -0.53 8.45 -2.25
CA LEU A 168 0.10 8.98 -1.04
C LEU A 168 -0.92 9.75 -0.19
N ILE A 169 -0.82 9.62 1.13
CA ILE A 169 -1.52 10.46 2.11
C ILE A 169 -0.55 10.84 3.22
N LEU A 170 -0.29 12.13 3.40
CA LEU A 170 0.57 12.68 4.43
C LEU A 170 -0.27 13.29 5.56
N PHE A 171 0.01 12.84 6.78
CA PHE A 171 -0.56 13.35 8.01
C PHE A 171 0.48 14.19 8.76
N ASP A 172 0.03 15.28 9.37
CA ASP A 172 0.82 16.04 10.34
C ASP A 172 0.86 15.37 11.72
N ARG A 173 1.49 16.04 12.69
CA ARG A 173 1.60 15.57 14.07
C ARG A 173 0.25 15.47 14.77
N GLN A 174 -0.74 16.26 14.36
CA GLN A 174 -2.11 16.23 14.87
C GLN A 174 -2.99 15.20 14.14
N ASN A 175 -2.38 14.37 13.28
CA ASN A 175 -3.06 13.41 12.41
C ASN A 175 -4.09 14.06 11.47
N LYS A 176 -3.86 15.31 11.06
CA LYS A 176 -4.61 15.95 9.98
C LYS A 176 -3.92 15.69 8.65
N VAL A 177 -4.70 15.46 7.60
CA VAL A 177 -4.16 15.32 6.25
C VAL A 177 -3.70 16.68 5.75
N VAL A 178 -2.41 16.78 5.42
CA VAL A 178 -1.78 17.98 4.85
C VAL A 178 -1.43 17.81 3.38
N TYR A 179 -1.34 16.56 2.89
CA TYR A 179 -1.12 16.27 1.49
C TYR A 179 -1.71 14.91 1.10
N LYS A 180 -2.19 14.81 -0.15
CA LYS A 180 -2.71 13.57 -0.73
C LYS A 180 -2.55 13.63 -2.24
N HIS A 181 -2.20 12.50 -2.86
CA HIS A 181 -1.93 12.43 -4.29
C HIS A 181 -2.14 11.04 -4.86
N THR A 182 -2.62 10.98 -6.10
CA THR A 182 -2.76 9.76 -6.89
C THR A 182 -1.68 9.75 -7.97
N GLY A 183 -0.89 8.69 -8.04
CA GLY A 183 0.22 8.54 -8.96
C GLY A 183 1.57 8.90 -8.36
N ALA A 184 2.60 8.87 -9.22
CA ALA A 184 3.97 9.18 -8.81
C ALA A 184 4.13 10.66 -8.48
N VAL A 185 4.99 10.96 -7.50
CA VAL A 185 5.37 12.31 -7.08
C VAL A 185 6.85 12.34 -6.72
N SER A 186 7.54 13.47 -6.88
CA SER A 186 8.91 13.60 -6.38
C SER A 186 8.95 13.64 -4.85
N PHE A 187 10.03 13.11 -4.27
CA PHE A 187 10.24 13.22 -2.82
C PHE A 187 10.36 14.69 -2.37
N ASP A 188 10.94 15.55 -3.21
CA ASP A 188 11.04 17.00 -2.95
C ASP A 188 9.68 17.66 -2.71
N THR A 189 8.62 17.19 -3.37
CA THR A 189 7.25 17.69 -3.13
C THR A 189 6.81 17.40 -1.70
N ILE A 190 7.12 16.21 -1.18
CA ILE A 190 6.81 15.83 0.20
C ILE A 190 7.63 16.68 1.17
N VAL A 191 8.91 16.91 0.87
CA VAL A 191 9.79 17.77 1.68
C VAL A 191 9.27 19.21 1.73
N GLU A 192 8.76 19.74 0.62
CA GLU A 192 8.24 21.10 0.58
C GLU A 192 6.99 21.24 1.45
N VAL A 193 6.04 20.31 1.36
CA VAL A 193 4.84 20.30 2.23
C VAL A 193 5.23 20.23 3.72
N MET A 194 6.27 19.47 4.07
CA MET A 194 6.68 19.34 5.48
C MET A 194 7.31 20.61 6.08
N LYS A 195 7.62 21.63 5.26
CA LYS A 195 8.15 22.92 5.73
C LYS A 195 7.05 23.94 6.10
N GLU A 196 5.82 23.72 5.64
CA GLU A 196 4.65 24.54 5.96
C GLU A 196 4.18 24.30 7.41
#